data_AF-A0A9Y2AHY7-F1
#
_entry.id   AF-A0A9Y2AHY7-F1
#
_cell.length_a   1.000
_cell.length_b   1.000
_cell.length_c   1.000
_cell.angle_alpha   90.00
_cell.angle_beta   90.00
_cell.angle_gamma   90.00
#
_symmetry.space_group_name_H-M   'P 1'
#
loop_
_entity.id
_entity.type
_entity.pdbx_description
1 polymer ?
#
loop_
_entity_poly.entity_id
_entity_poly.type
_entity_poly.pdbx_seq_one_letter_code
_entity_poly.pdbx_strand_id
1 'polypeptide(L)'
;MLNILLVGGGRGGAGILELSTKIPDVKIVAVADVKADAVAIRLAQKMGLRTFQDISEAVKMPGLDVILNVTGNVEVNKIINTYVPENVKVVETYLTNIIYHLIKSQALINEELKTKVDTLSGAVNEAKGHINNTHEVIGFINKVSQQTNLLGLNAAIEAARAGEQGRGFAVVANEVRKLAEDSVEATKKINSILGNIESSMQAIIVGIEQTAAVADEKSRRELVQGIKITTK
;
A
#
# COMPACT_ATOMS: atom_id res chain seq x y z
N MET A 1 13.57 -24.58 -6.87
CA MET A 1 12.85 -23.61 -7.72
C MET A 1 12.67 -24.29 -9.06
N LEU A 2 11.44 -24.41 -9.56
CA LEU A 2 11.15 -25.19 -10.76
C LEU A 2 11.70 -24.47 -12.01
N ASN A 3 12.43 -25.18 -12.85
CA ASN A 3 12.87 -24.68 -14.15
C ASN A 3 11.72 -24.86 -15.15
N ILE A 4 11.20 -23.73 -15.66
CA ILE A 4 10.00 -23.69 -16.49
C ILE A 4 10.36 -23.28 -17.93
N LEU A 5 9.86 -24.03 -18.90
CA LEU A 5 9.85 -23.66 -20.31
C LEU A 5 8.49 -23.07 -20.65
N LEU A 6 8.47 -21.85 -21.18
CA LEU A 6 7.25 -21.25 -21.72
C LEU A 6 7.14 -21.56 -23.21
N VAL A 7 6.06 -22.24 -23.64
CA VAL A 7 5.83 -22.57 -25.06
C VAL A 7 4.67 -21.75 -25.61
N GLY A 8 4.95 -20.89 -26.58
CA GLY A 8 4.02 -19.92 -27.16
C GLY A 8 4.43 -18.49 -26.82
N GLY A 9 4.78 -17.72 -27.84
CA GLY A 9 5.40 -16.40 -27.76
C GLY A 9 4.49 -15.24 -28.18
N GLY A 10 3.18 -15.49 -28.33
CA GLY A 10 2.20 -14.44 -28.55
C GLY A 10 2.07 -13.47 -27.35
N ARG A 11 1.03 -12.61 -27.37
CA ARG A 11 0.79 -11.64 -26.29
C ARG A 11 0.60 -12.31 -24.92
N GLY A 12 -0.10 -13.44 -24.86
CA GLY A 12 -0.30 -14.21 -23.62
C GLY A 12 1.02 -14.70 -23.02
N GLY A 13 1.89 -15.32 -23.84
CA GLY A 13 3.22 -15.73 -23.41
C GLY A 13 4.09 -14.57 -22.94
N ALA A 14 4.07 -13.45 -23.65
CA ALA A 14 4.81 -12.25 -23.23
C ALA A 14 4.32 -11.73 -21.87
N GLY A 15 3.00 -11.68 -21.64
CA GLY A 15 2.42 -11.27 -20.37
C GLY A 15 2.76 -12.22 -19.22
N ILE A 16 2.72 -13.54 -19.45
CA ILE A 16 3.15 -14.53 -18.46
C ILE A 16 4.63 -14.36 -18.13
N LEU A 17 5.47 -14.19 -19.15
CA LEU A 17 6.90 -13.99 -18.98
C LEU A 17 7.19 -12.76 -18.12
N GLU A 18 6.58 -11.62 -18.44
CA GLU A 18 6.73 -10.38 -17.67
C GLU A 18 6.26 -10.54 -16.23
N LEU A 19 5.06 -11.08 -16.01
CA LEU A 19 4.50 -11.28 -14.67
C LEU A 19 5.33 -12.26 -13.84
N SER A 20 5.89 -13.30 -14.46
CA SER A 20 6.71 -14.31 -13.78
C SER A 20 7.96 -13.72 -13.14
N THR A 21 8.53 -12.64 -13.70
CA THR A 21 9.70 -11.95 -13.13
C THR A 21 9.44 -11.39 -11.73
N LYS A 22 8.18 -11.11 -11.42
CA LYS A 22 7.75 -10.58 -10.13
C LYS A 22 7.50 -11.69 -9.11
N ILE A 23 7.51 -12.97 -9.53
CA ILE A 23 7.19 -14.11 -8.67
C ILE A 23 8.50 -14.83 -8.27
N PRO A 24 8.91 -14.77 -6.98
CA PRO A 24 10.21 -15.26 -6.50
C PRO A 24 10.51 -16.73 -6.84
N ASP A 25 9.48 -17.56 -6.83
CA ASP A 25 9.59 -19.03 -6.90
C ASP A 25 9.33 -19.59 -8.31
N VAL A 26 9.04 -18.71 -9.27
CA VAL A 26 8.79 -19.06 -10.67
C VAL A 26 10.01 -18.67 -11.49
N LYS A 27 10.68 -19.68 -12.04
CA LYS A 27 11.88 -19.46 -12.85
C LYS A 27 11.65 -19.93 -14.28
N ILE A 28 11.33 -19.00 -15.16
CA ILE A 28 11.32 -19.26 -16.60
C ILE A 28 12.78 -19.29 -17.08
N VAL A 29 13.22 -20.45 -17.56
CA VAL A 29 14.60 -20.68 -18.02
C VAL A 29 14.73 -20.55 -19.53
N ALA A 30 13.62 -20.70 -20.26
CA ALA A 30 13.59 -20.59 -21.70
C ALA A 30 12.18 -20.27 -22.22
N VAL A 31 12.12 -19.72 -23.44
CA VAL A 31 10.89 -19.48 -24.19
C VAL A 31 11.00 -20.11 -25.57
N ALA A 32 9.97 -20.83 -26.01
CA ALA A 32 9.94 -21.45 -27.32
C ALA A 32 8.71 -20.99 -28.11
N ASP A 33 8.91 -20.63 -29.38
CA ASP A 33 7.84 -20.36 -30.33
C ASP A 33 8.35 -20.63 -31.74
N VAL A 34 7.51 -21.21 -32.60
CA VAL A 34 7.84 -21.48 -34.00
C VAL A 34 8.13 -20.19 -34.80
N LYS A 35 7.68 -19.03 -34.32
CA LYS A 35 7.93 -17.71 -34.90
C LYS A 35 9.07 -17.01 -34.15
N ALA A 36 10.17 -16.80 -34.87
CA ALA A 36 11.36 -16.08 -34.40
C ALA A 36 11.06 -14.67 -33.87
N ASP A 37 10.07 -14.01 -34.47
CA ASP A 37 9.68 -12.63 -34.20
C ASP A 37 8.49 -12.54 -33.22
N ALA A 38 8.15 -13.63 -32.53
CA ALA A 38 7.10 -13.61 -31.51
C ALA A 38 7.46 -12.62 -30.38
N VAL A 39 6.44 -12.00 -29.79
CA VAL A 39 6.61 -10.94 -28.78
C VAL A 39 7.37 -11.45 -27.55
N ALA A 40 7.03 -12.63 -27.05
CA ALA A 40 7.70 -13.21 -25.90
C ALA A 40 9.14 -13.66 -26.21
N ILE A 41 9.43 -14.05 -27.46
CA ILE A 41 10.80 -14.39 -27.89
C ILE A 41 11.69 -13.16 -27.83
N ARG A 42 11.25 -12.02 -28.38
CA ARG A 42 11.98 -10.75 -28.27
C ARG A 42 12.17 -10.31 -26.82
N LEU A 43 11.14 -10.48 -25.98
CA LEU A 43 11.21 -10.14 -24.56
C LEU A 43 12.22 -11.05 -23.83
N ALA A 44 12.16 -12.36 -24.06
CA ALA A 44 13.09 -13.34 -23.50
C ALA A 44 14.54 -13.04 -23.87
N GLN A 45 14.80 -12.70 -25.13
CA GLN A 45 16.14 -12.30 -25.61
C GLN A 45 16.64 -11.05 -24.88
N LYS A 46 15.80 -10.01 -24.72
CA LYS A 46 16.14 -8.81 -23.95
C LYS A 46 16.47 -9.11 -22.48
N MET A 47 15.85 -10.15 -21.93
CA MET A 47 16.09 -10.62 -20.55
C MET A 47 17.26 -11.61 -20.43
N GLY A 48 17.93 -11.94 -21.54
CA GLY A 48 19.04 -12.91 -21.55
C GLY A 48 18.60 -14.37 -21.39
N LEU A 49 17.32 -14.68 -21.61
CA LEU A 49 16.80 -16.04 -21.55
C LEU A 49 17.05 -16.80 -22.86
N ARG A 50 17.19 -18.12 -22.75
CA ARG A 50 17.32 -19.00 -23.91
C ARG A 50 16.02 -18.97 -24.71
N THR A 51 16.13 -18.95 -26.03
CA THR A 51 14.98 -19.00 -26.93
C THR A 51 15.12 -20.11 -27.96
N PHE A 52 14.01 -20.78 -28.28
CA PHE A 52 13.98 -21.89 -29.23
C PHE A 52 12.92 -21.66 -30.31
N GLN A 53 13.25 -22.01 -31.55
CA GLN A 53 12.28 -22.10 -32.64
C GLN A 53 11.79 -23.54 -32.84
N ASP A 54 12.68 -24.51 -32.62
CA ASP A 54 12.33 -25.93 -32.61
C ASP A 54 11.79 -26.32 -31.22
N ILE A 55 10.49 -26.62 -31.18
CA ILE A 55 9.83 -27.02 -29.94
C ILE A 55 10.32 -28.40 -29.47
N SER A 56 10.67 -29.30 -30.39
CA SER A 56 11.13 -30.65 -30.05
C SER A 56 12.49 -30.64 -29.35
N GLU A 57 13.35 -29.67 -29.69
CA GLU A 57 14.61 -29.40 -28.99
C GLU A 57 14.33 -28.75 -27.63
N ALA A 58 13.45 -27.76 -27.60
CA ALA A 58 13.13 -27.01 -26.38
C ALA A 58 12.62 -27.90 -25.24
N VAL A 59 11.70 -28.83 -25.54
CA VAL A 59 11.10 -29.70 -24.52
C VAL A 59 12.06 -30.77 -23.97
N LYS A 60 13.16 -31.04 -24.67
CA LYS A 60 14.22 -31.98 -24.26
C LYS A 60 15.36 -31.31 -23.50
N MET A 61 15.25 -30.00 -23.25
CA MET A 61 16.30 -29.25 -22.56
C MET A 61 16.62 -29.87 -21.18
N PRO A 62 17.91 -30.13 -20.87
CA PRO A 62 18.29 -30.71 -19.59
C PRO A 62 17.88 -29.87 -18.39
N GLY A 63 17.42 -30.53 -17.32
CA GLY A 63 17.04 -29.88 -16.07
C GLY A 63 15.70 -29.15 -16.11
N LEU A 64 14.87 -29.38 -17.13
CA LEU A 64 13.52 -28.86 -17.22
C LEU A 64 12.58 -29.62 -16.28
N ASP A 65 11.73 -28.92 -15.54
CA ASP A 65 10.74 -29.54 -14.63
C ASP A 65 9.31 -29.44 -15.20
N VAL A 66 8.97 -28.28 -15.76
CA VAL A 66 7.60 -27.95 -16.20
C VAL A 66 7.62 -27.23 -17.55
N ILE A 67 6.68 -27.60 -18.41
CA ILE A 67 6.32 -26.87 -19.63
C ILE A 67 5.02 -26.14 -19.38
N LEU A 68 5.06 -24.82 -19.49
CA LEU A 68 3.88 -23.97 -19.42
C LEU A 68 3.44 -23.66 -20.86
N ASN A 69 2.46 -24.42 -21.33
CA ASN A 69 1.99 -24.29 -22.69
C ASN A 69 0.95 -23.18 -22.78
N VAL A 70 1.19 -22.19 -23.64
CA VAL A 70 0.27 -21.09 -23.97
C VAL A 70 0.04 -20.99 -25.49
N THR A 71 0.42 -22.03 -26.24
CA THR A 71 0.16 -22.08 -27.67
C THR A 71 -1.29 -22.44 -27.97
N GLY A 72 -1.85 -21.83 -29.01
CA GLY A 72 -3.09 -22.27 -29.64
C GLY A 72 -2.87 -23.21 -30.83
N ASN A 73 -1.62 -23.56 -31.13
CA ASN A 73 -1.26 -24.35 -32.31
C ASN A 73 -1.33 -25.85 -32.00
N VAL A 74 -2.24 -26.56 -32.68
CA VAL A 74 -2.44 -28.01 -32.53
C VAL A 74 -1.18 -28.81 -32.86
N GLU A 75 -0.41 -28.41 -33.87
CA GLU A 75 0.83 -29.10 -34.23
C GLU A 75 1.90 -28.93 -33.14
N VAL A 76 1.99 -27.75 -32.51
CA VAL A 76 2.88 -27.55 -31.37
C VAL A 76 2.46 -28.44 -30.19
N ASN A 77 1.15 -28.59 -29.93
CA ASN A 77 0.67 -29.48 -28.87
C ASN A 77 1.02 -30.94 -29.15
N LYS A 78 0.91 -31.39 -30.42
CA LYS A 78 1.36 -32.73 -30.82
C LYS A 78 2.86 -32.91 -30.57
N ILE A 79 3.69 -31.95 -30.98
CA ILE A 79 5.15 -31.99 -30.76
C ILE A 79 5.46 -32.08 -29.26
N ILE A 80 4.83 -31.27 -28.42
CA ILE A 80 5.02 -31.34 -26.96
C ILE A 80 4.70 -32.74 -26.46
N ASN A 81 3.52 -33.28 -26.79
CA ASN A 81 3.08 -34.60 -26.30
C ASN A 81 3.94 -35.77 -26.82
N THR A 82 4.52 -35.64 -28.02
CA THR A 82 5.38 -36.68 -28.61
C THR A 82 6.80 -36.67 -28.02
N TYR A 83 7.35 -35.50 -27.71
CA TYR A 83 8.77 -35.35 -27.39
C TYR A 83 9.06 -34.98 -25.94
N VAL A 84 8.05 -34.63 -25.14
CA VAL A 84 8.23 -34.34 -23.72
C VAL A 84 8.71 -35.59 -22.96
N PRO A 85 9.80 -35.50 -22.18
CA PRO A 85 10.23 -36.60 -21.32
C PRO A 85 9.22 -36.91 -20.20
N GLU A 86 9.13 -38.15 -19.74
CA GLU A 86 8.17 -38.58 -18.69
C GLU A 86 8.31 -37.80 -17.37
N ASN A 87 9.53 -37.33 -17.06
CA ASN A 87 9.83 -36.58 -15.84
C ASN A 87 9.43 -35.09 -15.92
N VAL A 88 9.04 -34.58 -17.09
CA VAL A 88 8.64 -33.18 -17.29
C VAL A 88 7.13 -33.08 -17.31
N LYS A 89 6.55 -32.16 -16.51
CA LYS A 89 5.09 -31.96 -16.47
C LYS A 89 4.65 -30.88 -17.44
N VAL A 90 3.55 -31.12 -18.16
CA VAL A 90 2.97 -30.15 -19.09
C VAL A 90 1.72 -29.53 -18.46
N VAL A 91 1.68 -28.20 -18.40
CA VAL A 91 0.49 -27.43 -18.05
C VAL A 91 -0.21 -27.03 -19.35
N GLU A 92 -1.44 -27.48 -19.53
CA GLU A 92 -2.23 -27.22 -20.74
C GLU A 92 -2.61 -25.74 -20.91
N THR A 93 -2.85 -25.32 -22.15
CA THR A 93 -3.18 -23.94 -22.53
C THR A 93 -4.34 -23.34 -21.73
N TYR A 94 -5.40 -24.13 -21.45
CA TYR A 94 -6.54 -23.64 -20.69
C TYR A 94 -6.16 -23.30 -19.24
N LEU A 95 -5.45 -24.20 -18.56
CA LEU A 95 -4.98 -23.98 -17.20
C LEU A 95 -3.96 -22.83 -17.13
N THR A 96 -3.05 -22.76 -18.11
CA THR A 96 -2.11 -21.64 -18.26
C THR A 96 -2.81 -20.29 -18.39
N ASN A 97 -3.89 -20.22 -19.18
CA ASN A 97 -4.68 -18.99 -19.32
C ASN A 97 -5.36 -18.59 -18.01
N ILE A 98 -5.92 -19.55 -17.27
CA ILE A 98 -6.48 -19.28 -15.93
C ILE A 98 -5.40 -18.72 -15.01
N ILE A 99 -4.23 -19.37 -14.94
CA ILE A 99 -3.10 -18.90 -14.13
C ILE A 99 -2.68 -17.48 -14.53
N TYR A 100 -2.58 -17.20 -15.83
CA TYR A 100 -2.27 -15.86 -16.33
C TYR A 100 -3.29 -14.82 -15.87
N HIS A 101 -4.59 -15.10 -16.01
CA HIS A 101 -5.64 -14.17 -15.59
C HIS A 101 -5.64 -13.95 -14.07
N LEU A 102 -5.38 -14.99 -13.27
CA LEU A 102 -5.26 -14.87 -11.82
C LEU A 102 -4.07 -14.02 -11.41
N ILE A 103 -2.88 -14.28 -11.97
CA ILE A 103 -1.66 -13.49 -11.68
C ILE A 103 -1.84 -12.04 -12.14
N LYS A 104 -2.42 -11.84 -13.32
CA LYS A 104 -2.71 -10.49 -13.83
C LYS A 104 -3.69 -9.75 -12.93
N SER A 105 -4.77 -10.41 -12.50
CA SER A 105 -5.73 -9.82 -11.56
C SER A 105 -5.07 -9.46 -10.24
N GLN A 106 -4.21 -10.33 -9.71
CA GLN A 106 -3.46 -10.05 -8.48
C GLN A 106 -2.52 -8.84 -8.65
N ALA A 107 -1.83 -8.72 -9.78
CA ALA A 107 -0.95 -7.59 -10.05
C ALA A 107 -1.72 -6.26 -10.11
N LEU A 108 -2.90 -6.26 -10.74
CA LEU A 108 -3.79 -5.08 -10.80
C LEU A 108 -4.29 -4.69 -9.41
N ILE A 109 -4.70 -5.66 -8.60
CA ILE A 109 -5.14 -5.42 -7.22
C ILE A 109 -4.00 -4.80 -6.39
N ASN A 110 -2.76 -5.28 -6.54
CA ASN A 110 -1.61 -4.73 -5.82
C ASN A 110 -1.31 -3.28 -6.24
N GLU A 111 -1.44 -2.96 -7.52
CA GLU A 111 -1.25 -1.59 -8.04
C GLU A 111 -2.34 -0.63 -7.53
N GLU A 112 -3.59 -1.08 -7.54
CA GLU A 112 -4.71 -0.33 -6.97
C GLU A 112 -4.51 -0.13 -5.46
N LEU A 113 -4.14 -1.18 -4.74
CA LEU A 113 -3.88 -1.13 -3.30
C LEU A 113 -2.78 -0.12 -2.98
N LYS A 114 -1.68 -0.12 -3.74
CA LYS A 114 -0.61 0.87 -3.57
C LYS A 114 -1.13 2.30 -3.74
N THR A 115 -1.93 2.54 -4.78
CA THR A 115 -2.53 3.86 -5.03
C THR A 115 -3.45 4.30 -3.89
N LYS A 116 -4.23 3.36 -3.32
CA LYS A 116 -5.09 3.62 -2.15
C LYS A 116 -4.30 3.92 -0.89
N VAL A 117 -3.20 3.18 -0.65
CA VAL A 117 -2.26 3.43 0.45
C VAL A 117 -1.65 4.83 0.36
N ASP A 118 -1.19 5.24 -0.83
CA ASP A 118 -0.61 6.57 -1.04
C ASP A 118 -1.66 7.67 -0.80
N THR A 119 -2.88 7.47 -1.29
CA THR A 119 -4.00 8.41 -1.09
C THR A 119 -4.34 8.56 0.39
N LEU A 120 -4.44 7.44 1.12
CA LEU A 120 -4.76 7.45 2.55
C LEU A 120 -3.64 8.08 3.38
N SER A 121 -2.38 7.83 3.01
CA SER A 121 -1.22 8.48 3.62
C SER A 121 -1.26 10.00 3.45
N GLY A 122 -1.62 10.47 2.25
CA GLY A 122 -1.82 11.90 1.98
C GLY A 122 -2.91 12.51 2.86
N ALA A 123 -4.08 11.88 2.93
CA ALA A 123 -5.20 12.34 3.73
C ALA A 123 -4.87 12.43 5.24
N VAL A 124 -4.13 11.45 5.78
CA VAL A 124 -3.70 11.49 7.19
C VAL A 124 -2.71 12.63 7.45
N ASN A 125 -1.78 12.88 6.53
CA ASN A 125 -0.85 14.01 6.65
C ASN A 125 -1.58 15.36 6.61
N GLU A 126 -2.59 15.50 5.76
CA GLU A 126 -3.44 16.69 5.70
C GLU A 126 -4.24 16.88 7.00
N ALA A 127 -4.85 15.83 7.51
CA ALA A 127 -5.56 15.85 8.79
C ALA A 127 -4.64 16.26 9.96
N LYS A 128 -3.38 15.79 9.97
CA LYS A 128 -2.36 16.23 10.92
C LYS A 128 -2.07 17.74 10.81
N GLY A 129 -2.01 18.27 9.58
CA GLY A 129 -1.91 19.70 9.34
C GLY A 129 -3.08 20.49 9.93
N HIS A 130 -4.32 20.02 9.72
CA HIS A 130 -5.51 20.66 10.29
C HIS A 130 -5.52 20.66 11.82
N ILE A 131 -5.08 19.57 12.46
CA ILE A 131 -4.96 19.51 13.91
C ILE A 131 -3.94 20.52 14.43
N ASN A 132 -2.76 20.62 13.80
CA ASN A 132 -1.76 21.62 14.17
C ASN A 132 -2.32 23.05 14.08
N ASN A 133 -3.03 23.39 13.00
CA ASN A 133 -3.68 24.70 12.86
C ASN A 133 -4.74 24.92 13.97
N THR A 134 -5.46 23.87 14.35
CA THR A 134 -6.45 23.95 15.43
C THR A 134 -5.78 24.20 16.79
N HIS A 135 -4.63 23.57 17.06
CA HIS A 135 -3.83 23.86 18.26
C HIS A 135 -3.40 25.33 18.32
N GLU A 136 -3.01 25.93 17.19
CA GLU A 136 -2.66 27.37 17.14
C GLU A 136 -3.87 28.26 17.50
N VAL A 137 -5.04 27.96 16.94
CA VAL A 137 -6.29 28.68 17.25
C VAL A 137 -6.64 28.54 18.74
N ILE A 138 -6.52 27.33 19.30
CA ILE A 138 -6.77 27.09 20.73
C ILE A 138 -5.77 27.87 21.59
N GLY A 139 -4.50 27.90 21.20
CA GLY A 139 -3.47 28.71 21.87
C GLY A 139 -3.83 30.20 21.88
N PHE A 140 -4.31 30.72 20.75
CA PHE A 140 -4.80 32.09 20.65
C PHE A 140 -6.01 32.35 21.56
N ILE A 141 -7.02 31.46 21.55
CA ILE A 141 -8.20 31.59 22.43
C ILE A 141 -7.78 31.61 23.90
N ASN A 142 -6.89 30.69 24.31
CA ASN A 142 -6.38 30.67 25.69
C ASN A 142 -5.71 31.98 26.08
N LYS A 143 -4.91 32.56 25.18
CA LYS A 143 -4.27 33.87 25.41
C LYS A 143 -5.31 34.98 25.56
N VAL A 144 -6.31 35.02 24.69
CA VAL A 144 -7.41 36.00 24.77
C VAL A 144 -8.18 35.83 26.07
N SER A 145 -8.58 34.61 26.44
CA SER A 145 -9.29 34.35 27.70
C SER A 145 -8.48 34.76 28.92
N GLN A 146 -7.17 34.49 28.95
CA GLN A 146 -6.30 34.96 30.04
C GLN A 146 -6.25 36.49 30.13
N GLN A 147 -6.14 37.19 29.00
CA GLN A 147 -6.17 38.64 28.95
C GLN A 147 -7.54 39.20 29.39
N THR A 148 -8.64 38.59 28.94
CA THR A 148 -10.00 38.96 29.35
C THR A 148 -10.21 38.75 30.84
N ASN A 149 -9.68 37.67 31.42
CA ASN A 149 -9.76 37.44 32.86
C ASN A 149 -8.99 38.51 33.65
N LEU A 150 -7.79 38.90 33.19
CA LEU A 150 -7.02 39.99 33.79
C LEU A 150 -7.72 41.34 33.66
N LEU A 151 -8.35 41.63 32.52
CA LEU A 151 -9.15 42.84 32.33
C LEU A 151 -10.37 42.87 33.27
N GLY A 152 -11.08 41.75 33.40
CA GLY A 152 -12.19 41.60 34.33
C GLY A 152 -11.74 41.75 35.78
N LEU A 153 -10.57 41.23 36.15
CA LEU A 153 -9.97 41.42 37.47
C LEU A 153 -9.68 42.90 37.76
N ASN A 154 -9.05 43.61 36.83
CA ASN A 154 -8.77 45.04 36.97
C ASN A 154 -10.06 45.85 37.11
N ALA A 155 -11.10 45.52 36.32
CA ALA A 155 -12.41 46.15 36.41
C ALA A 155 -13.10 45.88 37.76
N ALA A 156 -12.98 44.67 38.30
CA ALA A 156 -13.52 44.33 39.62
C ALA A 156 -12.83 45.10 40.75
N ILE A 157 -11.51 45.30 40.65
CA ILE A 157 -10.72 46.10 41.61
C ILE A 157 -11.19 47.57 41.57
N GLU A 158 -11.33 48.16 40.39
CA GLU A 158 -11.76 49.55 40.26
C GLU A 158 -13.22 49.75 40.70
N ALA A 159 -14.09 48.78 40.41
CA ALA A 159 -15.47 48.78 40.89
C ALA A 159 -15.54 48.73 42.43
N ALA A 160 -14.69 47.93 43.08
CA ALA A 160 -14.58 47.91 44.54
C ALA A 160 -14.08 49.24 45.10
N ARG A 161 -13.14 49.89 44.40
CA ARG A 161 -12.58 51.20 44.77
C ARG A 161 -13.62 52.32 44.71
N ALA A 162 -14.55 52.26 43.75
CA ALA A 162 -15.66 53.21 43.61
C ALA A 162 -16.76 53.03 44.68
N GLY A 163 -16.67 52.00 45.53
CA GLY A 163 -17.62 51.76 46.62
C GLY A 163 -19.04 51.49 46.11
N GLU A 164 -20.03 52.16 46.70
CA GLU A 164 -21.45 51.97 46.34
C GLU A 164 -21.75 52.27 44.86
N GLN A 165 -21.06 53.24 44.26
CA GLN A 165 -21.26 53.61 42.85
C GLN A 165 -20.73 52.55 41.87
N GLY A 166 -19.84 51.66 42.33
CA GLY A 166 -19.24 50.59 41.52
C GLY A 166 -19.98 49.26 41.56
N ARG A 167 -21.05 49.11 42.36
CA ARG A 167 -21.72 47.82 42.58
C ARG A 167 -22.20 47.15 41.28
N GLY A 168 -22.81 47.91 40.36
CA GLY A 168 -23.25 47.39 39.07
C GLY A 168 -22.08 46.90 38.20
N PHE A 169 -20.99 47.67 38.17
CA PHE A 169 -19.77 47.29 37.44
C PHE A 169 -19.08 46.06 38.03
N ALA A 170 -19.13 45.87 39.35
CA ALA A 170 -18.56 44.69 40.01
C ALA A 170 -19.26 43.39 39.56
N VAL A 171 -20.58 43.42 39.37
CA VAL A 171 -21.34 42.26 38.87
C VAL A 171 -20.91 41.91 37.45
N VAL A 172 -20.83 42.91 36.56
CA VAL A 172 -20.40 42.72 35.17
C VAL A 172 -18.96 42.20 35.11
N ALA A 173 -18.05 42.77 35.92
CA ALA A 173 -16.66 42.35 35.95
C ALA A 173 -16.50 40.87 36.38
N ASN A 174 -17.28 40.42 37.36
CA ASN A 174 -17.28 39.01 37.78
C ASN A 174 -17.83 38.08 36.69
N GLU A 175 -18.87 38.48 35.96
CA GLU A 175 -19.40 37.67 34.85
C GLU A 175 -18.39 37.56 33.71
N VAL A 176 -17.68 38.65 33.37
CA VAL A 176 -16.60 38.64 32.37
C VAL A 176 -15.48 37.69 32.78
N ARG A 177 -15.08 37.67 34.05
CA ARG A 177 -14.08 36.73 34.56
C ARG A 177 -14.54 35.29 34.44
N LYS A 178 -15.78 35.02 34.84
CA LYS A 178 -16.37 33.68 34.75
C LYS A 178 -16.40 33.18 33.31
N LEU A 179 -16.85 34.00 32.36
CA LEU A 179 -16.83 33.66 30.93
C LEU A 179 -15.43 33.37 30.41
N ALA A 180 -14.41 34.10 30.89
CA ALA A 180 -13.03 33.87 30.52
C ALA A 180 -12.49 32.54 31.10
N GLU A 181 -12.84 32.21 32.34
CA GLU A 181 -12.49 30.93 32.98
C GLU A 181 -13.18 29.75 32.27
N ASP A 182 -14.47 29.87 31.99
CA ASP A 182 -15.25 28.86 31.24
C ASP A 182 -14.67 28.63 29.84
N SER A 183 -14.19 29.70 29.19
CA SER A 183 -13.52 29.59 27.89
C SER A 183 -12.22 28.77 27.96
N VAL A 184 -11.42 28.94 29.02
CA VAL A 184 -10.20 28.15 29.26
C VAL A 184 -10.53 26.69 29.56
N GLU A 185 -11.65 26.42 30.25
CA GLU A 185 -12.08 25.04 30.47
C GLU A 185 -12.54 24.37 29.16
N ALA A 186 -13.29 25.10 28.32
CA ALA A 186 -13.74 24.61 27.03
C ALA A 186 -12.57 24.27 26.11
N THR A 187 -11.56 25.13 26.00
CA THR A 187 -10.36 24.87 25.20
C THR A 187 -9.56 23.67 25.71
N LYS A 188 -9.48 23.44 27.02
CA LYS A 188 -8.87 22.23 27.59
C LYS A 188 -9.59 20.95 27.14
N LYS A 189 -10.93 20.96 27.13
CA LYS A 189 -11.73 19.83 26.63
C LYS A 189 -11.46 19.58 25.15
N ILE A 190 -11.39 20.64 24.33
CA ILE A 190 -11.05 20.52 22.90
C ILE A 190 -9.65 19.93 22.73
N ASN A 191 -8.64 20.38 23.48
CA ASN A 191 -7.29 19.80 23.42
C ASN A 191 -7.27 18.30 23.73
N SER A 192 -8.06 17.85 24.71
CA SER A 192 -8.18 16.43 25.02
C SER A 192 -8.80 15.65 23.85
N ILE A 193 -9.80 16.20 23.18
CA ILE A 193 -10.42 15.58 22.00
C ILE A 193 -9.40 15.50 20.85
N LEU A 194 -8.65 16.57 20.59
CA LEU A 194 -7.61 16.59 19.58
C LEU A 194 -6.53 15.53 19.83
N GLY A 195 -6.08 15.36 21.08
CA GLY A 195 -5.12 14.30 21.43
C GLY A 195 -5.64 12.87 21.15
N ASN A 196 -6.95 12.64 21.35
CA ASN A 196 -7.57 11.36 20.98
C ASN A 196 -7.61 11.15 19.46
N ILE A 197 -7.85 12.23 18.70
CA ILE A 197 -7.81 12.19 17.23
C ILE A 197 -6.39 11.92 16.74
N GLU A 198 -5.38 12.59 17.29
CA GLU A 198 -3.96 12.33 16.98
C GLU A 198 -3.58 10.87 17.25
N SER A 199 -4.02 10.32 18.37
CA SER A 199 -3.79 8.90 18.71
C SER A 199 -4.45 7.96 17.71
N SER A 200 -5.69 8.26 17.30
CA SER A 200 -6.41 7.51 16.26
C SER A 200 -5.70 7.58 14.91
N MET A 201 -5.20 8.76 14.53
CA MET A 201 -4.43 8.93 13.29
C MET A 201 -3.12 8.14 13.34
N GLN A 202 -2.42 8.10 14.47
CA GLN A 202 -1.21 7.30 14.61
C GLN A 202 -1.50 5.81 14.42
N ALA A 203 -2.62 5.31 14.93
CA ALA A 203 -3.04 3.93 14.69
C ALA A 203 -3.35 3.68 13.19
N ILE A 204 -3.97 4.64 12.51
CA ILE A 204 -4.20 4.56 11.06
C ILE A 204 -2.88 4.53 10.29
N ILE A 205 -1.88 5.36 10.65
CA ILE A 205 -0.54 5.34 10.02
C ILE A 205 0.10 3.96 10.13
N VAL A 206 0.07 3.35 11.32
CA VAL A 206 0.60 1.99 11.51
C VAL A 206 -0.14 0.98 10.62
N GLY A 207 -1.46 1.09 10.50
CA GLY A 207 -2.26 0.24 9.61
C GLY A 207 -1.93 0.44 8.12
N ILE A 208 -1.68 1.68 7.70
CA ILE A 208 -1.21 2.02 6.36
C ILE A 208 0.15 1.38 6.09
N GLU A 209 1.12 1.52 7.01
CA GLU A 209 2.47 0.95 6.86
C GLU A 209 2.42 -0.58 6.74
N GLN A 210 1.59 -1.24 7.55
CA GLN A 210 1.36 -2.68 7.44
C GLN A 210 0.74 -3.07 6.10
N THR A 211 -0.25 -2.30 5.63
CA THR A 211 -0.91 -2.54 4.33
C THR A 211 0.07 -2.31 3.17
N ALA A 212 0.89 -1.27 3.25
CA ALA A 212 1.95 -0.98 2.29
C ALA A 212 2.97 -2.12 2.23
N ALA A 213 3.35 -2.69 3.38
CA ALA A 213 4.24 -3.84 3.46
C ALA A 213 3.63 -5.13 2.85
N VAL A 214 2.31 -5.28 2.89
CA VAL A 214 1.62 -6.39 2.18
C VAL A 214 1.58 -6.14 0.67
N ALA A 215 1.39 -4.89 0.26
CA ALA A 215 1.41 -4.50 -1.15
C ALA A 215 2.81 -4.57 -1.78
N ASP A 216 3.86 -4.33 -0.99
CA ASP A 216 5.25 -4.48 -1.42
C ASP A 216 5.78 -5.91 -1.18
N GLU A 217 5.92 -6.66 -2.28
CA GLU A 217 6.36 -8.05 -2.34
C GLU A 217 7.68 -8.31 -1.56
N LYS A 218 8.54 -7.30 -1.44
CA LYS A 218 9.81 -7.38 -0.71
C LYS A 218 9.62 -7.53 0.79
N SER A 219 8.68 -6.79 1.39
CA SER A 219 8.36 -6.87 2.82
C SER A 219 7.61 -8.16 3.18
N ARG A 220 6.84 -8.73 2.24
CA ARG A 220 6.26 -10.08 2.36
C ARG A 220 7.34 -11.17 2.55
N ARG A 221 8.51 -11.02 1.91
CA ARG A 221 9.62 -11.99 2.07
C ARG A 221 10.24 -11.94 3.47
N GLU A 222 10.35 -10.76 4.08
CA GLU A 222 10.92 -10.61 5.42
C GLU A 222 9.99 -11.20 6.50
N LEU A 223 8.67 -11.01 6.35
CA LEU A 223 7.66 -11.66 7.20
C LEU A 223 7.67 -13.20 7.09
N VAL A 224 7.76 -13.74 5.88
CA VAL A 224 7.79 -15.21 5.66
C VAL A 224 9.12 -15.84 6.11
N GLN A 225 10.23 -15.13 5.99
CA GLN A 225 11.51 -15.59 6.54
C GLN A 225 11.54 -15.53 8.07
N GLY A 226 10.95 -14.50 8.68
CA GLY A 226 10.79 -14.41 10.14
C GLY A 226 10.04 -15.60 10.73
N ILE A 227 8.98 -16.07 10.07
CA ILE A 227 8.22 -17.25 10.51
C ILE A 227 9.05 -18.55 10.42
N LYS A 228 9.92 -18.69 9.41
CA LYS A 228 10.78 -19.88 9.26
C LYS A 228 11.91 -19.97 10.28
N ILE A 229 12.31 -18.86 10.91
CA ILE A 229 13.37 -18.85 11.93
C ILE A 229 12.81 -19.30 13.30
N THR A 230 11.52 -19.09 13.56
CA THR A 230 10.88 -19.49 14.83
C THR A 230 10.44 -20.96 14.86
N THR A 231 10.55 -21.70 13.75
CA THR A 231 10.15 -23.12 13.65
C THR A 231 11.31 -24.12 13.53
N LYS A 232 12.53 -23.73 13.94
CA LYS A 232 13.66 -24.65 14.08
C LYS A 232 14.16 -24.74 15.51
#